data_AF-A0A0L1J1X7-F1
#
_entry.id   AF-A0A0L1J1X7-F1
#
_cell.length_a   1.000
_cell.length_b   1.000
_cell.length_c   1.000
_cell.angle_alpha   90.00
_cell.angle_beta   90.00
_cell.angle_gamma   90.00
#
_symmetry.space_group_name_H-M   'P 1'
#
loop_
_entity.id
_entity.type
_entity.pdbx_description
1 polymer ?
#
loop_
_entity_poly.entity_id
_entity_poly.type
_entity_poly.pdbx_seq_one_letter_code
_entity_poly.pdbx_strand_id
1 'polypeptide(L)'
;MVAKSVAQLAGRGLVPVAFSIGWVVFAVKSALSALAGNDLMPEADSKCIVINGKSGWMDPAVRAHLDAMLERKVDHEKALAERMVPGSGSRVLRRTSVGLCIAVYQAGPTSRSFAGRDLLYYVGFVVCILQLGIAAIPLGIFGDWSIFLVTTSGIILSFATCSISRWADEKWACRVGTRKSILLSRGNGSQFVILILGEEEGFDLEDLAAGGGSQMTHLTQLQLMVLASLWIVLLITATGIKQHTWFLFAVCAVGVFQNIYVAITWRSPDAYGMPLKFKEVIGLPKVMDTLFEVEERYPSVGLSMRDIFFPGKLSLMEEQRWDGLRAAAK
;
A
#
# COMPACT_ATOMS: atom_id res chain seq x y z
N MET A 1 -2.94 -12.58 5.69
CA MET A 1 -3.93 -11.75 6.43
C MET A 1 -3.27 -11.06 7.61
N VAL A 2 -2.88 -11.79 8.67
CA VAL A 2 -2.14 -11.22 9.83
C VAL A 2 -0.87 -10.47 9.39
N ALA A 3 -0.06 -11.06 8.50
CA ALA A 3 1.11 -10.36 7.96
C ALA A 3 0.79 -9.00 7.31
N LYS A 4 -0.33 -8.90 6.59
CA LYS A 4 -0.76 -7.66 5.93
C LYS A 4 -1.33 -6.65 6.93
N SER A 5 -2.12 -7.10 7.91
CA SER A 5 -2.64 -6.23 8.96
C SER A 5 -1.52 -5.67 9.84
N VAL A 6 -0.52 -6.50 10.18
CA VAL A 6 0.70 -6.07 10.85
C VAL A 6 1.45 -5.07 9.98
N ALA A 7 1.70 -5.33 8.70
CA ALA A 7 2.41 -4.39 7.83
C ALA A 7 1.71 -3.02 7.72
N GLN A 8 0.37 -3.01 7.64
CA GLN A 8 -0.40 -1.78 7.58
C GLN A 8 -0.34 -0.95 8.87
N LEU A 9 -0.38 -1.60 10.03
CA LEU A 9 -0.37 -0.94 11.34
C LEU A 9 1.03 -0.79 11.94
N ALA A 10 2.04 -1.48 11.39
CA ALA A 10 3.42 -1.44 11.85
C ALA A 10 3.98 -0.02 11.81
N GLY A 11 4.60 0.37 12.92
CA GLY A 11 5.17 1.68 13.18
C GLY A 11 6.01 1.67 14.44
N ARG A 12 6.64 2.79 14.77
CA ARG A 12 7.30 2.93 16.08
C ARG A 12 6.23 3.12 17.15
N GLY A 13 5.85 2.04 17.83
CA GLY A 13 4.89 2.05 18.93
C GLY A 13 4.10 0.75 19.07
N LEU A 14 3.05 0.79 19.88
CA LEU A 14 2.10 -0.32 20.03
C LEU A 14 1.26 -0.46 18.76
N VAL A 15 1.20 -1.68 18.24
CA VAL A 15 0.48 -2.02 17.01
C VAL A 15 -0.73 -2.89 17.40
N PRO A 16 -1.94 -2.32 17.40
CA PRO A 16 -3.13 -2.98 17.94
C PRO A 16 -3.73 -3.93 16.91
N VAL A 17 -3.18 -5.14 16.83
CA VAL A 17 -3.71 -6.21 15.98
C VAL A 17 -4.36 -7.27 16.87
N ALA A 18 -5.61 -7.60 16.57
CA ALA A 18 -6.42 -8.47 17.42
C ALA A 18 -5.92 -9.92 17.37
N PHE A 19 -6.07 -10.63 18.50
CA PHE A 19 -5.71 -12.04 18.63
C PHE A 19 -6.60 -12.91 17.73
N SER A 20 -6.02 -13.86 17.03
CA SER A 20 -6.73 -14.78 16.13
C SER A 20 -5.91 -16.04 15.87
N ILE A 21 -6.54 -17.10 15.37
CA ILE A 21 -5.84 -18.35 15.06
C ILE A 21 -4.75 -18.19 13.99
N GLY A 22 -4.86 -17.16 13.13
CA GLY A 22 -3.89 -16.90 12.07
C GLY A 22 -2.50 -16.47 12.57
N TRP A 23 -2.39 -16.10 13.84
CA TRP A 23 -1.13 -15.69 14.43
C TRP A 23 -0.12 -16.81 14.59
N VAL A 24 -0.56 -18.04 14.87
CA VAL A 24 0.37 -19.18 15.01
C VAL A 24 1.09 -19.43 13.68
N VAL A 25 0.32 -19.47 12.59
CA VAL A 25 0.87 -19.63 11.23
C VAL A 25 1.82 -18.47 10.90
N PHE A 26 1.44 -17.25 11.26
CA PHE A 26 2.28 -16.08 11.04
C PHE A 26 3.59 -16.14 11.83
N ALA A 27 3.55 -16.46 13.12
CA ALA A 27 4.73 -16.54 13.98
C ALA A 27 5.72 -17.61 13.50
N VAL A 28 5.24 -18.79 13.09
CA VAL A 28 6.09 -19.83 12.50
C VAL A 28 6.74 -19.34 11.20
N LYS A 29 5.98 -18.65 10.34
CA LYS A 29 6.54 -18.05 9.11
C LYS A 29 7.59 -16.99 9.40
N SER A 30 7.35 -16.10 10.37
CA SER A 30 8.31 -15.07 10.77
C SER A 30 9.59 -15.68 11.35
N ALA A 31 9.49 -16.73 12.16
CA ALA A 31 10.65 -17.47 12.65
C ALA A 31 11.43 -18.16 11.51
N LEU A 32 10.73 -18.77 10.54
CA LEU A 32 11.38 -19.36 9.37
C LEU A 32 12.08 -18.29 8.52
N SER A 33 11.44 -17.14 8.29
CA SER A 33 12.06 -16.00 7.58
C SER A 33 13.32 -15.52 8.30
N ALA A 34 13.26 -15.45 9.64
CA ALA A 34 14.39 -15.06 10.47
C ALA A 34 15.57 -16.04 10.36
N LEU A 35 15.31 -17.34 10.28
CA LEU A 35 16.33 -18.37 10.06
C LEU A 35 16.91 -18.36 8.65
N ALA A 36 16.06 -18.08 7.65
CA ALA A 36 16.47 -17.97 6.25
C ALA A 36 17.23 -16.66 5.94
N GLY A 37 17.19 -15.69 6.86
CA GLY A 37 17.76 -14.35 6.64
C GLY A 37 16.95 -13.51 5.66
N ASN A 38 15.67 -13.85 5.46
CA ASN A 38 14.76 -13.14 4.58
C ASN A 38 14.03 -12.01 5.32
N ASP A 39 13.50 -11.06 4.57
CA ASP A 39 12.68 -9.98 5.11
C ASP A 39 11.40 -10.50 5.79
N LEU A 40 10.94 -9.77 6.79
CA LEU A 40 9.73 -10.08 7.55
C LEU A 40 8.50 -9.45 6.89
N MET A 41 8.66 -8.27 6.30
CA MET A 41 7.60 -7.60 5.56
C MET A 41 7.03 -8.50 4.44
N PRO A 42 5.69 -8.58 4.30
CA PRO A 42 5.10 -9.28 3.18
C PRO A 42 5.52 -8.61 1.87
N GLU A 43 5.57 -9.40 0.79
CA GLU A 43 5.74 -8.86 -0.55
C GLU A 43 4.74 -7.72 -0.82
N ALA A 44 5.20 -6.71 -1.54
CA ALA A 44 4.36 -5.58 -1.91
C ALA A 44 3.05 -6.06 -2.56
N ASP A 45 1.92 -5.48 -2.14
CA ASP A 45 0.59 -5.84 -2.63
C ASP A 45 0.42 -5.66 -4.15
N SER A 46 1.34 -4.92 -4.77
CA SER A 46 1.46 -4.79 -6.22
C SER A 46 2.93 -4.70 -6.61
N LYS A 47 3.37 -5.54 -7.56
CA LYS A 47 4.33 -5.06 -8.57
C LYS A 47 3.57 -3.96 -9.29
N CYS A 48 3.92 -2.69 -9.09
CA CYS A 48 3.13 -1.54 -9.55
C CYS A 48 2.42 -1.82 -10.90
N ILE A 49 1.10 -1.68 -11.10
CA ILE A 49 -0.09 -1.55 -10.22
C ILE A 49 -1.29 -2.16 -11.03
N VAL A 50 -2.41 -2.67 -10.47
CA VAL A 50 -3.75 -2.75 -11.14
C VAL A 50 -4.85 -2.38 -10.15
N ILE A 51 -5.67 -1.38 -10.48
CA ILE A 51 -7.04 -1.26 -9.99
C ILE A 51 -7.89 -0.62 -11.07
N ASN A 52 -8.97 -1.32 -11.37
CA ASN A 52 -10.03 -0.96 -12.29
C ASN A 52 -11.29 -0.64 -11.44
N GLY A 53 -11.92 0.48 -11.75
CA GLY A 53 -13.37 0.67 -11.67
C GLY A 53 -14.00 1.19 -10.38
N LYS A 54 -13.52 0.85 -9.17
CA LYS A 54 -14.20 1.23 -7.91
C LYS A 54 -13.32 1.53 -6.66
N SER A 55 -11.99 1.66 -6.76
CA SER A 55 -11.10 1.98 -5.62
C SER A 55 -10.84 3.48 -5.49
N GLY A 56 -10.82 4.16 -4.34
CA GLY A 56 -10.62 3.78 -2.94
C GLY A 56 -9.83 4.91 -2.27
N TRP A 57 -8.82 5.43 -2.98
CA TRP A 57 -8.20 6.74 -2.78
C TRP A 57 -7.61 7.21 -4.12
N MET A 58 -8.28 8.13 -4.80
CA MET A 58 -7.81 8.83 -5.99
C MET A 58 -8.26 10.26 -5.81
N ASP A 59 -7.33 11.22 -5.90
CA ASP A 59 -7.67 12.62 -5.70
C ASP A 59 -8.85 13.00 -6.62
N PRO A 60 -9.91 13.66 -6.11
CA PRO A 60 -11.06 14.06 -6.91
C PRO A 60 -10.69 14.83 -8.17
N ALA A 61 -9.60 15.62 -8.15
CA ALA A 61 -9.11 16.35 -9.32
C ALA A 61 -8.58 15.40 -10.41
N VAL A 62 -7.85 14.36 -10.03
CA VAL A 62 -7.37 13.32 -10.94
C VAL A 62 -8.54 12.60 -11.59
N ARG A 63 -9.58 12.29 -10.80
CA ARG A 63 -10.80 11.64 -11.30
C ARG A 63 -11.56 12.51 -12.28
N ALA A 64 -11.78 13.77 -11.94
CA ALA A 64 -12.45 14.72 -12.81
C ALA A 64 -11.68 14.90 -14.14
N HIS A 65 -10.35 14.98 -14.09
CA HIS A 65 -9.53 15.11 -15.30
C HIS A 65 -9.60 13.87 -16.18
N LEU A 66 -9.55 12.68 -15.59
CA LEU A 66 -9.70 11.41 -16.31
C LEU A 66 -11.06 11.30 -17.01
N ASP A 67 -12.14 11.63 -16.30
CA ASP A 67 -13.49 11.62 -16.85
C ASP A 67 -13.62 12.62 -18.01
N ALA A 68 -13.05 13.83 -17.87
CA ALA A 68 -13.02 14.84 -18.92
C ALA A 68 -12.22 14.40 -20.17
N MET A 69 -11.09 13.72 -20.00
CA MET A 69 -10.34 13.16 -21.13
C MET A 69 -11.11 12.08 -21.87
N LEU A 70 -11.80 11.21 -21.12
CA LEU A 70 -12.62 10.14 -21.68
C LEU A 70 -13.74 10.74 -22.54
N GLU A 71 -14.38 11.80 -22.06
CA GLU A 71 -15.40 12.56 -22.81
C GLU A 71 -14.83 13.20 -24.08
N ARG A 72 -13.71 13.93 -23.98
CA ARG A 72 -13.04 14.54 -25.15
C ARG A 72 -12.69 13.52 -26.23
N LYS A 73 -12.21 12.34 -25.83
CA LYS A 73 -11.87 11.26 -26.76
C LYS A 73 -13.11 10.72 -27.47
N VAL A 74 -14.20 10.50 -26.73
CA VAL A 74 -15.48 10.06 -27.30
C VAL A 74 -16.01 11.09 -28.29
N ASP A 75 -15.96 12.38 -27.96
CA ASP A 75 -16.44 13.43 -28.86
C ASP A 75 -15.60 13.52 -30.14
N HIS A 76 -14.28 13.35 -30.02
CA HIS A 76 -13.39 13.30 -31.18
C HIS A 76 -13.68 12.08 -32.07
N GLU A 77 -13.87 10.90 -31.49
CA GLU A 77 -14.19 9.67 -32.23
C GLU A 77 -15.57 9.78 -32.91
N LYS A 78 -16.58 10.36 -32.24
CA LYS A 78 -17.89 10.66 -32.81
C LYS A 78 -17.78 11.60 -34.01
N ALA A 79 -17.03 12.70 -33.86
CA ALA A 79 -16.84 13.65 -34.94
C ALA A 79 -16.12 13.03 -36.15
N LEU A 80 -15.14 12.14 -35.91
CA LEU A 80 -14.45 11.42 -36.99
C LEU A 80 -15.38 10.40 -37.67
N ALA A 81 -16.15 9.64 -36.90
CA ALA A 81 -17.09 8.66 -37.42
C ALA A 81 -18.18 9.31 -38.27
N GLU A 82 -18.70 10.46 -37.84
CA GLU A 82 -19.72 11.23 -38.56
C GLU A 82 -19.17 11.82 -39.88
N ARG A 83 -17.89 12.21 -39.91
CA ARG A 83 -17.21 12.66 -41.14
C ARG A 83 -17.01 11.55 -42.15
N MET A 84 -16.81 10.30 -41.69
CA MET A 84 -16.65 9.16 -42.58
C MET A 84 -18.00 8.65 -43.10
N VAL A 85 -18.98 8.49 -42.21
CA VAL A 85 -20.33 8.00 -42.54
C VAL A 85 -21.37 8.80 -41.75
N PRO A 86 -22.24 9.58 -42.41
CA PRO A 86 -23.32 10.32 -41.75
C PRO A 86 -24.23 9.39 -40.94
N GLY A 87 -24.55 9.77 -39.70
CA GLY A 87 -25.34 9.01 -38.74
C GLY A 87 -24.55 7.96 -37.93
N SER A 88 -23.28 7.72 -38.26
CA SER A 88 -22.44 6.71 -37.60
C SER A 88 -21.92 7.17 -36.23
N GLY A 89 -21.91 8.48 -35.94
CA GLY A 89 -21.49 9.00 -34.63
C GLY A 89 -22.33 8.46 -33.46
N SER A 90 -23.60 8.10 -33.72
CA SER A 90 -24.50 7.48 -32.74
C SER A 90 -24.09 6.05 -32.32
N ARG A 91 -23.24 5.38 -33.12
CA ARG A 91 -22.78 4.00 -32.90
C ARG A 91 -21.42 3.90 -32.20
N VAL A 92 -20.75 5.03 -31.95
CA VAL A 92 -19.45 5.05 -31.27
C VAL A 92 -19.66 4.70 -29.79
N LEU A 93 -19.27 3.48 -29.42
CA LEU A 93 -19.25 3.03 -28.04
C LEU A 93 -18.21 3.82 -27.25
N ARG A 94 -18.58 4.27 -26.04
CA ARG A 94 -17.65 4.90 -25.09
C ARG A 94 -16.52 3.92 -24.78
N ARG A 95 -15.35 4.18 -25.34
CA ARG A 95 -14.15 3.38 -25.05
C ARG A 95 -13.64 3.76 -23.67
N THR A 96 -13.23 2.78 -22.87
CA THR A 96 -12.72 2.95 -21.50
C THR A 96 -11.23 3.28 -21.43
N SER A 97 -10.54 3.44 -22.57
CA SER A 97 -9.11 3.72 -22.63
C SER A 97 -8.83 5.20 -22.88
N VAL A 98 -8.21 5.88 -21.92
CA VAL A 98 -7.74 7.27 -22.00
C VAL A 98 -6.30 7.36 -22.57
N GLY A 99 -5.82 8.54 -22.94
CA GLY A 99 -4.38 8.79 -23.12
C GLY A 99 -3.59 8.65 -21.81
N LEU A 100 -2.30 8.99 -21.82
CA LEU A 100 -1.47 8.98 -20.60
C LEU A 100 -1.87 10.15 -19.69
N CYS A 101 -2.18 9.85 -18.42
CA CYS A 101 -2.52 10.80 -17.37
C CYS A 101 -1.48 10.70 -16.25
N ILE A 102 -0.89 11.83 -15.87
CA ILE A 102 0.15 11.94 -14.86
C ILE A 102 -0.37 12.81 -13.72
N ALA A 103 -0.51 12.23 -12.54
CA ALA A 103 -0.83 12.96 -11.33
C ALA A 103 0.47 13.36 -10.63
N VAL A 104 0.65 14.67 -10.43
CA VAL A 104 1.84 15.24 -9.81
C VAL A 104 1.55 15.53 -8.35
N TYR A 105 2.35 14.94 -7.48
CA TYR A 105 2.32 15.12 -6.05
C TYR A 105 3.65 15.71 -5.57
N GLN A 106 3.58 16.56 -4.56
CA GLN A 106 4.73 17.11 -3.86
C GLN A 106 4.87 16.38 -2.53
N ALA A 107 6.05 15.82 -2.27
CA ALA A 107 6.36 15.18 -1.00
C ALA A 107 6.48 16.24 0.10
N GLY A 108 5.75 16.06 1.20
CA GLY A 108 5.86 16.88 2.40
C GLY A 108 6.84 16.31 3.43
N PRO A 109 6.89 16.88 4.65
CA PRO A 109 7.80 16.47 5.71
C PRO A 109 7.56 15.03 6.12
N THR A 110 8.52 14.15 5.82
CA THR A 110 8.40 12.73 6.14
C THR A 110 8.71 12.43 7.59
N SER A 111 8.04 11.41 8.12
CA SER A 111 8.26 10.93 9.49
C SER A 111 8.41 9.41 9.50
N ARG A 112 9.64 8.92 9.70
CA ARG A 112 10.00 7.48 9.84
C ARG A 112 9.32 6.74 11.00
N SER A 113 8.48 7.43 11.77
CA SER A 113 7.97 6.96 13.06
C SER A 113 6.46 7.02 13.18
N PHE A 114 5.76 7.66 12.22
CA PHE A 114 4.35 7.95 12.37
C PHE A 114 3.52 6.98 11.52
N ALA A 115 3.12 5.86 12.12
CA ALA A 115 1.90 5.20 11.67
C ALA A 115 0.74 6.06 12.18
N GLY A 116 -0.01 6.68 11.28
CA GLY A 116 -1.12 7.56 11.63
C GLY A 116 -2.02 6.94 12.70
N ARG A 117 -2.37 7.71 13.74
CA ARG A 117 -3.39 7.32 14.74
C ARG A 117 -4.78 7.48 14.14
N ASP A 118 -5.03 6.78 13.04
CA ASP A 118 -6.31 6.86 12.35
C ASP A 118 -7.35 6.02 13.07
N LEU A 119 -8.61 6.14 12.66
CA LEU A 119 -9.71 5.29 13.15
C LEU A 119 -9.35 3.80 13.15
N LEU A 120 -8.61 3.33 12.14
CA LEU A 120 -8.18 1.94 12.01
C LEU A 120 -7.27 1.47 13.16
N TYR A 121 -6.43 2.37 13.68
CA TYR A 121 -5.59 2.13 14.85
C TYR A 121 -6.45 1.92 16.11
N TYR A 122 -7.43 2.80 16.34
CA TYR A 122 -8.33 2.70 17.49
C TYR A 122 -9.27 1.49 17.43
N VAL A 123 -9.73 1.10 16.23
CA VAL A 123 -10.54 -0.10 16.02
C VAL A 123 -9.82 -1.35 16.54
N GLY A 124 -8.50 -1.45 16.36
CA GLY A 124 -7.71 -2.55 16.92
C GLY A 124 -7.84 -2.67 18.44
N PHE A 125 -7.73 -1.56 19.18
CA PHE A 125 -7.88 -1.55 20.64
C PHE A 125 -9.31 -1.89 21.08
N VAL A 126 -10.31 -1.32 20.40
CA VAL A 126 -11.73 -1.61 20.70
C VAL A 126 -12.01 -3.10 20.52
N VAL A 127 -11.48 -3.73 19.48
CA VAL A 127 -11.64 -5.16 19.25
C VAL A 127 -10.91 -5.99 20.31
N CYS A 128 -9.69 -5.62 20.73
CA CYS A 128 -9.01 -6.31 21.83
C CYS A 128 -9.81 -6.23 23.15
N ILE A 129 -10.39 -5.06 23.46
CA ILE A 129 -11.25 -4.89 24.64
C ILE A 129 -12.51 -5.77 24.51
N LEU A 130 -13.11 -5.81 23.33
CA LEU A 130 -14.26 -6.68 23.05
C LEU A 130 -13.91 -8.16 23.23
N GLN A 131 -12.72 -8.60 22.77
CA GLN A 131 -12.23 -9.97 22.96
C GLN A 131 -12.07 -10.31 24.44
N LEU A 132 -11.49 -9.41 25.24
CA LEU A 132 -11.40 -9.58 26.69
C LEU A 132 -12.79 -9.63 27.35
N GLY A 133 -13.73 -8.80 26.89
CA GLY A 133 -15.11 -8.80 27.36
C GLY A 133 -15.82 -10.14 27.11
N ILE A 134 -15.71 -10.69 25.89
CA ILE A 134 -16.28 -12.00 25.56
C ILE A 134 -15.61 -13.10 26.40
N ALA A 135 -14.29 -13.03 26.58
CA ALA A 135 -13.53 -14.01 27.36
C ALA A 135 -13.76 -13.91 28.88
N ALA A 136 -14.30 -12.80 29.38
CA ALA A 136 -14.66 -12.62 30.78
C ALA A 136 -16.04 -13.22 31.14
N ILE A 137 -16.90 -13.50 30.15
CA ILE A 137 -18.22 -14.11 30.38
C ILE A 137 -18.08 -15.51 31.03
N PRO A 138 -17.25 -16.43 30.50
CA PRO A 138 -17.07 -17.74 31.12
C PRO A 138 -16.45 -17.66 32.51
N LEU A 139 -15.58 -16.69 32.72
CA LEU A 139 -14.94 -16.44 34.00
C LEU A 139 -15.97 -16.05 35.07
N GLY A 140 -16.91 -15.15 34.75
CA GLY A 140 -17.90 -14.68 35.70
C GLY A 140 -19.06 -15.65 35.96
N ILE A 141 -19.50 -16.38 34.93
CA ILE A 141 -20.68 -17.26 35.04
C ILE A 141 -20.31 -18.69 35.42
N PHE A 142 -19.28 -19.27 34.79
CA PHE A 142 -18.92 -20.67 34.95
C PHE A 142 -17.69 -20.87 35.86
N GLY A 143 -16.98 -19.79 36.22
CA GLY A 143 -15.73 -19.87 36.97
C GLY A 143 -14.54 -20.37 36.16
N ASP A 144 -14.67 -20.39 34.82
CA ASP A 144 -13.63 -20.91 33.92
C ASP A 144 -12.62 -19.83 33.54
N TRP A 145 -11.43 -19.90 34.15
CA TRP A 145 -10.33 -18.97 33.92
C TRP A 145 -9.58 -19.25 32.60
N SER A 146 -9.71 -20.45 32.06
CA SER A 146 -8.91 -20.93 30.92
C SER A 146 -9.05 -20.06 29.67
N ILE A 147 -10.30 -19.69 29.32
CA ILE A 147 -10.59 -18.90 28.10
C ILE A 147 -10.06 -17.47 28.25
N PHE A 148 -10.20 -16.89 29.43
CA PHE A 148 -9.68 -15.57 29.76
C PHE A 148 -8.15 -15.53 29.71
N LEU A 149 -7.49 -16.53 30.29
CA LEU A 149 -6.02 -16.64 30.27
C LEU A 149 -5.49 -16.80 28.84
N VAL A 150 -6.04 -17.73 28.05
CA VAL A 150 -5.61 -17.92 26.65
C VAL A 150 -5.80 -16.65 25.82
N THR A 151 -6.93 -15.95 25.99
CA THR A 151 -7.20 -14.71 25.25
C THR A 151 -6.24 -13.60 25.65
N THR A 152 -6.00 -13.42 26.95
CA THR A 152 -5.09 -12.40 27.47
C THR A 152 -3.65 -12.66 27.03
N SER A 153 -3.16 -13.90 27.17
CA SER A 153 -1.85 -14.30 26.68
C SER A 153 -1.74 -14.12 25.17
N GLY A 154 -2.78 -14.45 24.40
CA GLY A 154 -2.82 -14.24 22.96
C GLY A 154 -2.72 -12.77 22.54
N ILE A 155 -3.40 -11.86 23.24
CA ILE A 155 -3.32 -10.42 22.98
C ILE A 155 -1.91 -9.90 23.31
N ILE A 156 -1.36 -10.26 24.46
CA ILE A 156 0.01 -9.87 24.87
C ILE A 156 1.02 -10.35 23.82
N LEU A 157 0.90 -11.61 23.39
CA LEU A 157 1.81 -12.20 22.43
C LEU A 157 1.69 -11.57 21.04
N SER A 158 0.47 -11.19 20.64
CA SER A 158 0.22 -10.43 19.40
C SER A 158 0.91 -9.06 19.47
N PHE A 159 0.77 -8.33 20.58
CA PHE A 159 1.40 -7.02 20.76
C PHE A 159 2.92 -7.13 20.81
N ALA A 160 3.46 -8.13 21.52
CA ALA A 160 4.90 -8.40 21.57
C ALA A 160 5.47 -8.71 20.18
N THR A 161 4.77 -9.54 19.39
CA THR A 161 5.18 -9.89 18.03
C THR A 161 5.19 -8.66 17.11
N CYS A 162 4.21 -7.76 17.24
CA CYS A 162 4.17 -6.53 16.43
C CYS A 162 5.15 -5.45 16.89
N SER A 163 5.51 -5.42 18.17
CA SER A 163 6.36 -4.37 18.75
C SER A 163 7.84 -4.54 18.41
N ILE A 164 8.20 -5.58 17.66
CA ILE A 164 9.56 -5.77 17.17
C ILE A 164 9.90 -4.63 16.20
N SER A 165 10.91 -3.84 16.54
CA SER A 165 11.31 -2.65 15.76
C SER A 165 11.65 -2.94 14.30
N ARG A 166 12.04 -4.20 13.97
CA ARG A 166 12.30 -4.66 12.60
C ARG A 166 11.17 -4.37 11.64
N TRP A 167 9.92 -4.51 12.08
CA TRP A 167 8.77 -4.23 11.22
C TRP A 167 8.75 -2.78 10.75
N ALA A 168 9.15 -1.85 11.61
CA ALA A 168 9.28 -0.44 11.26
C ALA A 168 10.53 -0.21 10.40
N ASP A 169 11.67 -0.80 10.77
CA ASP A 169 12.93 -0.59 10.07
C ASP A 169 12.89 -1.10 8.63
N GLU A 170 12.27 -2.26 8.37
CA GLU A 170 12.05 -2.78 7.01
C GLU A 170 11.01 -1.95 6.23
N LYS A 171 9.94 -1.49 6.90
CA LYS A 171 8.89 -0.67 6.28
C LYS A 171 9.43 0.65 5.72
N TRP A 172 10.39 1.25 6.41
CA TRP A 172 11.02 2.51 6.02
C TRP A 172 12.52 2.33 5.77
N ALA A 173 12.90 1.23 5.10
CA ALA A 173 14.28 0.93 4.68
C ALA A 173 14.76 1.85 3.53
N CYS A 174 14.60 3.15 3.70
CA CYS A 174 14.91 4.17 2.71
C CYS A 174 15.55 5.39 3.35
N ARG A 175 16.36 6.11 2.58
CA ARG A 175 16.90 7.42 2.98
C ARG A 175 15.78 8.46 3.04
N VAL A 176 15.98 9.46 3.90
CA VAL A 176 15.04 10.58 4.09
C VAL A 176 15.72 11.86 3.64
N GLY A 177 14.91 12.79 3.15
CA GLY A 177 15.37 14.11 2.71
C GLY A 177 15.92 14.11 1.30
N THR A 178 15.40 13.22 0.45
CA THR A 178 15.80 13.20 -0.96
C THR A 178 15.06 14.27 -1.76
N ARG A 179 15.76 14.86 -2.74
CA ARG A 179 15.17 15.77 -3.74
C ARG A 179 14.80 15.04 -5.04
N LYS A 180 14.94 13.71 -5.07
CA LYS A 180 14.68 12.93 -6.28
C LYS A 180 13.20 13.01 -6.66
N SER A 181 12.94 13.26 -7.94
CA SER A 181 11.63 13.05 -8.54
C SER A 181 11.46 11.57 -8.88
N ILE A 182 10.46 10.91 -8.32
CA ILE A 182 10.24 9.47 -8.50
C ILE A 182 8.94 9.23 -9.24
N LEU A 183 8.98 8.24 -10.13
CA LEU A 183 7.87 7.84 -10.98
C LEU A 183 7.34 6.48 -10.59
N LEU A 184 6.03 6.42 -10.33
CA LEU A 184 5.32 5.18 -10.07
C LEU A 184 4.37 4.92 -11.24
N SER A 185 4.63 3.84 -11.98
CA SER A 185 3.88 3.43 -13.17
C SER A 185 3.72 1.90 -13.18
N ARG A 186 2.74 1.40 -13.94
CA ARG A 186 2.53 -0.04 -14.18
C ARG A 186 3.31 -0.57 -15.39
N GLY A 187 4.18 0.26 -15.97
CA GLY A 187 4.85 -0.01 -17.22
C GLY A 187 3.97 0.30 -18.44
N ASN A 188 4.40 -0.21 -19.59
CA ASN A 188 3.75 0.04 -20.88
C ASN A 188 2.30 -0.48 -20.90
N GLY A 189 1.36 0.33 -21.40
CA GLY A 189 -0.07 0.04 -21.39
C GLY A 189 -0.83 0.58 -20.18
N SER A 190 -0.13 1.13 -19.17
CA SER A 190 -0.79 1.89 -18.10
C SER A 190 -1.10 3.31 -18.54
N GLN A 191 -2.31 3.76 -18.20
CA GLN A 191 -2.81 5.09 -18.56
C GLN A 191 -2.56 6.11 -17.45
N PHE A 192 -2.00 5.66 -16.33
CA PHE A 192 -1.87 6.45 -15.12
C PHE A 192 -0.48 6.32 -14.53
N VAL A 193 0.13 7.48 -14.27
CA VAL A 193 1.45 7.62 -13.66
C VAL A 193 1.33 8.57 -12.48
N ILE A 194 2.00 8.22 -11.39
CA ILE A 194 2.14 9.10 -10.24
C ILE A 194 3.57 9.64 -10.29
N LEU A 195 3.71 10.95 -10.44
CA LEU A 195 4.96 11.67 -10.29
C LEU A 195 5.02 12.24 -8.88
N ILE A 196 6.02 11.86 -8.11
CA ILE A 196 6.27 12.40 -6.77
C ILE A 196 7.53 13.28 -6.85
N LEU A 197 7.35 14.57 -6.59
CA LEU A 197 8.43 15.55 -6.52
C LEU A 197 9.02 15.58 -5.11
N GLY A 198 10.31 15.28 -4.98
CA GLY A 198 11.04 15.42 -3.73
C GLY A 198 11.51 16.86 -3.53
N GLU A 199 10.99 17.55 -2.52
CA GLU A 199 11.49 18.86 -2.09
C GLU A 199 12.12 18.74 -0.70
N GLU A 200 13.35 18.18 -0.65
CA GLU A 200 14.23 18.11 0.53
C GLU A 200 13.75 17.28 1.73
N GLU A 201 12.50 16.83 1.73
CA GLU A 201 11.91 16.16 2.88
C GLU A 201 11.30 14.80 2.54
N GLY A 202 11.41 14.35 1.29
CA GLY A 202 10.82 13.09 0.80
C GLY A 202 11.61 11.83 1.17
N PHE A 203 10.95 10.66 1.07
CA PHE A 203 11.59 9.35 1.15
C PHE A 203 12.21 8.96 -0.19
N ASP A 204 13.36 8.30 -0.15
CA ASP A 204 13.96 7.69 -1.32
C ASP A 204 13.26 6.37 -1.66
N LEU A 205 12.23 6.45 -2.50
CA LEU A 205 11.44 5.29 -2.90
C LEU A 205 12.23 4.32 -3.80
N GLU A 206 13.35 4.75 -4.39
CA GLU A 206 14.25 3.84 -5.13
C GLU A 206 14.92 2.84 -4.18
N ASP A 207 15.43 3.34 -3.04
CA ASP A 207 15.99 2.50 -1.99
C ASP A 207 14.93 1.54 -1.42
N LEU A 208 13.69 2.04 -1.26
CA LEU A 208 12.56 1.23 -0.81
C LEU A 208 12.21 0.12 -1.82
N ALA A 209 12.25 0.44 -3.13
CA ALA A 209 11.98 -0.52 -4.20
C ALA A 209 13.13 -1.52 -4.41
N ALA A 210 14.36 -1.13 -4.12
CA ALA A 210 15.54 -2.00 -4.19
C ALA A 210 15.56 -3.06 -3.08
N GLY A 211 14.68 -2.96 -2.07
CA GLY A 211 14.58 -3.95 -0.99
C GLY A 211 15.85 -4.00 -0.13
N GLY A 212 16.51 -2.86 0.07
CA GLY A 212 17.75 -2.78 0.84
C GLY A 212 17.54 -2.97 2.35
N GLY A 213 17.21 -4.19 2.77
CA GLY A 213 17.07 -4.56 4.18
C GLY A 213 18.43 -4.67 4.90
N SER A 214 18.50 -4.16 6.13
CA SER A 214 19.66 -4.39 7.01
C SER A 214 19.72 -5.85 7.47
N GLN A 215 20.90 -6.47 7.48
CA GLN A 215 21.08 -7.86 7.93
C GLN A 215 20.40 -8.15 9.28
N MET A 216 19.75 -9.32 9.37
CA MET A 216 19.05 -9.78 10.57
C MET A 216 20.02 -9.96 11.75
N THR A 217 19.76 -9.26 12.85
CA THR A 217 20.52 -9.35 14.09
C THR A 217 20.15 -10.64 14.82
N HIS A 218 21.15 -11.38 15.32
CA HIS A 218 20.92 -12.63 16.06
C HIS A 218 19.95 -12.47 17.24
N LEU A 219 19.93 -11.29 17.88
CA LEU A 219 18.99 -10.99 18.95
C LEU A 219 17.53 -11.00 18.47
N THR A 220 17.25 -10.45 17.29
CA THR A 220 15.90 -10.45 16.72
C THR A 220 15.51 -11.84 16.24
N GLN A 221 16.46 -12.60 15.68
CA GLN A 221 16.23 -14.01 15.35
C GLN A 221 15.81 -14.80 16.60
N LEU A 222 16.53 -14.62 17.71
CA LEU A 222 16.20 -15.26 18.98
C LEU A 222 14.82 -14.83 19.49
N GLN A 223 14.49 -13.53 19.44
CA GLN A 223 13.18 -13.02 19.84
C GLN A 223 12.05 -13.66 19.01
N LEU A 224 12.20 -13.76 17.70
CA LEU A 224 11.21 -14.38 16.81
C LEU A 224 11.05 -15.88 17.06
N MET A 225 12.16 -16.58 17.35
CA MET A 225 12.14 -17.99 17.73
C MET A 225 11.41 -18.23 19.05
N VAL A 226 11.68 -17.40 20.07
CA VAL A 226 11.00 -17.46 21.37
C VAL A 226 9.51 -17.14 21.23
N LEU A 227 9.16 -16.13 20.44
CA LEU A 227 7.75 -15.81 20.17
C LEU A 227 7.04 -16.96 19.47
N ALA A 228 7.66 -17.58 18.46
CA ALA A 228 7.09 -18.72 17.75
C ALA A 228 6.86 -19.93 18.67
N SER A 229 7.80 -20.23 19.58
CA SER A 229 7.61 -21.32 20.55
C SER A 229 6.49 -21.01 21.54
N LEU A 230 6.39 -19.77 22.04
CA LEU A 230 5.29 -19.33 22.89
C LEU A 230 3.93 -19.44 22.19
N TRP A 231 3.86 -19.14 20.89
CA TRP A 231 2.64 -19.32 20.09
C TRP A 231 2.22 -20.79 20.00
N ILE A 232 3.17 -21.71 19.86
CA ILE A 232 2.91 -23.16 19.84
C ILE A 232 2.41 -23.61 21.22
N VAL A 233 3.05 -23.18 22.30
CA VAL A 233 2.62 -23.49 23.67
C VAL A 233 1.19 -23.01 23.91
N LEU A 234 0.88 -21.76 23.52
CA LEU A 234 -0.46 -21.20 23.64
C LEU A 234 -1.49 -22.02 22.85
N LEU A 235 -1.14 -22.49 21.65
CA LEU A 235 -2.01 -23.35 20.85
C LEU A 235 -2.27 -24.71 21.53
N ILE A 236 -1.24 -25.33 22.10
CA ILE A 236 -1.38 -26.59 22.85
C ILE A 236 -2.27 -26.39 24.09
N THR A 237 -2.11 -25.27 24.80
CA THR A 237 -2.99 -24.94 25.93
C THR A 237 -4.43 -24.74 25.48
N ALA A 238 -4.64 -24.06 24.34
CA ALA A 238 -5.97 -23.81 23.79
C ALA A 238 -6.68 -25.11 23.35
N THR A 239 -5.96 -26.07 22.76
CA THR A 239 -6.54 -27.37 22.36
C THR A 239 -6.89 -28.25 23.56
N GLY A 240 -6.27 -28.03 24.72
CA GLY A 240 -6.59 -28.71 25.97
C GLY A 240 -7.94 -28.29 26.60
N ILE A 241 -8.55 -27.20 26.13
CA ILE A 241 -9.82 -26.68 26.68
C ILE A 241 -10.99 -27.51 26.12
N LYS A 242 -11.68 -28.23 27.01
CA LYS A 242 -12.84 -29.08 26.65
C LYS A 242 -14.20 -28.45 26.94
N GLN A 243 -14.24 -27.42 27.78
CA GLN A 243 -15.48 -26.77 28.24
C GLN A 243 -15.65 -25.39 27.61
N HIS A 244 -16.91 -25.01 27.34
CA HIS A 244 -17.28 -23.67 26.86
C HIS A 244 -16.46 -23.15 25.67
N THR A 245 -15.96 -24.05 24.82
CA THR A 245 -15.05 -23.76 23.69
C THR A 245 -15.65 -22.78 22.68
N TRP A 246 -16.97 -22.66 22.63
CA TRP A 246 -17.67 -21.69 21.79
C TRP A 246 -17.23 -20.24 22.03
N PHE A 247 -16.93 -19.85 23.28
CA PHE A 247 -16.43 -18.49 23.56
C PHE A 247 -15.03 -18.27 22.98
N LEU A 248 -14.16 -19.29 23.02
CA LEU A 248 -12.85 -19.22 22.40
C LEU A 248 -12.97 -19.09 20.87
N PHE A 249 -13.89 -19.84 20.25
CA PHE A 249 -14.19 -19.69 18.82
C PHE A 249 -14.70 -18.28 18.48
N ALA A 250 -15.61 -17.73 19.29
CA ALA A 250 -16.14 -16.39 19.10
C ALA A 250 -15.03 -15.32 19.18
N VAL A 251 -14.17 -15.39 20.20
CA VAL A 251 -13.01 -14.49 20.34
C VAL A 251 -12.09 -14.59 19.12
N CYS A 252 -11.76 -15.80 18.67
CA CYS A 252 -10.91 -16.01 17.50
C CYS A 252 -11.55 -15.47 16.21
N ALA A 253 -12.86 -15.69 16.02
CA ALA A 253 -13.59 -15.23 14.85
C ALA A 253 -13.62 -13.70 14.76
N VAL A 254 -13.93 -13.02 15.88
CA VAL A 254 -13.89 -11.55 15.97
C VAL A 254 -12.51 -11.01 15.58
N GLY A 255 -11.44 -11.64 16.03
CA GLY A 255 -10.08 -11.26 15.66
C GLY A 255 -9.75 -11.52 14.20
N VAL A 256 -10.27 -12.59 13.59
CA VAL A 256 -10.14 -12.83 12.15
C VAL A 256 -10.82 -11.69 11.37
N PHE A 257 -12.05 -11.31 11.73
CA PHE A 257 -12.76 -10.23 11.05
C PHE A 257 -12.02 -8.89 11.13
N GLN A 258 -11.47 -8.53 12.30
CA GLN A 258 -10.67 -7.32 12.43
C GLN A 258 -9.42 -7.37 11.55
N ASN A 259 -8.72 -8.51 11.53
CA ASN A 259 -7.53 -8.68 10.71
C ASN A 259 -7.83 -8.61 9.20
N ILE A 260 -8.97 -9.15 8.75
CA ILE A 260 -9.45 -8.97 7.37
C ILE A 260 -9.72 -7.50 7.11
N TYR A 261 -10.52 -6.87 7.98
CA TYR A 261 -10.94 -5.48 7.82
C TYR A 261 -9.75 -4.54 7.72
N VAL A 262 -8.75 -4.69 8.61
CA VAL A 262 -7.49 -3.95 8.50
C VAL A 262 -6.84 -4.25 7.15
N ALA A 263 -6.51 -5.50 6.85
CA ALA A 263 -5.76 -5.86 5.64
C ALA A 263 -6.40 -5.40 4.31
N ILE A 264 -7.72 -5.21 4.24
CA ILE A 264 -8.42 -4.72 3.04
C ILE A 264 -8.63 -3.20 3.02
N THR A 265 -8.46 -2.52 4.16
CA THR A 265 -8.72 -1.09 4.25
C THR A 265 -7.59 -0.31 3.60
N TRP A 266 -7.97 0.59 2.69
CA TRP A 266 -7.05 1.54 2.06
C TRP A 266 -6.67 2.64 3.06
N ARG A 267 -5.40 3.04 3.04
CA ARG A 267 -4.88 4.12 3.87
C ARG A 267 -4.29 5.20 3.01
N SER A 268 -4.46 6.45 3.44
CA SER A 268 -3.80 7.58 2.80
C SER A 268 -2.28 7.46 2.96
N PRO A 269 -1.49 7.97 2.00
CA PRO A 269 -0.03 8.07 2.12
C PRO A 269 0.43 8.73 3.42
N ASP A 270 -0.32 9.73 3.90
CA ASP A 270 -0.09 10.42 5.16
C ASP A 270 -0.05 9.47 6.37
N ALA A 271 -0.90 8.43 6.38
CA ALA A 271 -0.95 7.44 7.45
C ALA A 271 0.30 6.54 7.51
N TYR A 272 1.08 6.50 6.42
CA TYR A 272 2.36 5.81 6.32
C TYR A 272 3.56 6.73 6.56
N GLY A 273 3.32 7.98 6.98
CA GLY A 273 4.35 8.99 7.20
C GLY A 273 4.87 9.63 5.91
N MET A 274 4.14 9.47 4.79
CA MET A 274 4.46 10.04 3.49
C MET A 274 3.38 11.06 3.09
N PRO A 275 3.35 12.27 3.69
CA PRO A 275 2.36 13.26 3.32
C PRO A 275 2.56 13.69 1.87
N LEU A 276 1.57 13.45 1.01
CA LEU A 276 1.61 13.83 -0.41
C LEU A 276 0.61 14.94 -0.66
N LYS A 277 1.10 16.11 -1.08
CA LYS A 277 0.24 17.22 -1.49
C LYS A 277 -0.01 17.14 -2.99
N PHE A 278 -1.27 17.07 -3.37
CA PHE A 278 -1.66 17.14 -4.77
C PHE A 278 -1.29 18.50 -5.34
N LYS A 279 -0.57 18.51 -6.48
CA LYS A 279 -0.14 19.74 -7.16
C LYS A 279 -0.97 19.97 -8.41
N GLU A 280 -0.92 19.03 -9.34
CA GLU A 280 -1.63 19.13 -10.61
C GLU A 280 -1.78 17.78 -11.30
N VAL A 281 -2.66 17.72 -12.31
CA VAL A 281 -2.75 16.59 -13.24
C VAL A 281 -2.37 17.09 -14.62
N ILE A 282 -1.44 16.37 -15.25
CA ILE A 282 -1.07 16.58 -16.64
C ILE A 282 -1.59 15.40 -17.44
N GLY A 283 -2.34 15.68 -18.49
CA GLY A 283 -2.51 14.67 -19.51
C GLY A 283 -3.38 15.10 -20.66
N LEU A 284 -3.11 14.45 -21.78
CA LEU A 284 -3.69 14.71 -23.08
C LEU A 284 -4.15 13.39 -23.71
N PRO A 285 -5.04 13.45 -24.72
CA PRO A 285 -5.54 12.26 -25.40
C PRO A 285 -4.44 11.43 -26.09
N LYS A 286 -3.34 12.07 -26.50
CA LYS A 286 -2.16 11.41 -27.09
C LYS A 286 -1.04 11.33 -26.07
N VAL A 287 -0.45 10.15 -25.95
CA VAL A 287 0.66 9.86 -25.00
C VAL A 287 1.87 10.77 -25.25
N MET A 288 2.27 10.95 -26.51
CA MET A 288 3.41 11.79 -26.86
C MET A 288 3.20 13.26 -26.48
N ASP A 289 2.00 13.78 -26.66
CA ASP A 289 1.69 15.15 -26.26
C ASP A 289 1.77 15.32 -24.73
N THR A 290 1.26 14.34 -23.97
CA THR A 290 1.43 14.33 -22.50
C THR A 290 2.91 14.33 -22.12
N LEU A 291 3.76 13.53 -22.79
CA LEU A 291 5.19 13.46 -22.48
C LEU A 291 5.91 14.78 -22.76
N PHE A 292 5.56 15.47 -23.85
CA PHE A 292 6.10 16.81 -24.15
C PHE A 292 5.67 17.84 -23.10
N GLU A 293 4.39 17.85 -22.71
CA GLU A 293 3.89 18.78 -21.69
C GLU A 293 4.55 18.55 -20.32
N VAL A 294 4.84 17.29 -19.99
CA VAL A 294 5.54 16.93 -18.76
C VAL A 294 7.00 17.38 -18.81
N GLU A 295 7.69 17.21 -19.93
CA GLU A 295 9.08 17.68 -20.09
C GLU A 295 9.19 19.21 -20.01
N GLU A 296 8.22 19.93 -20.57
CA GLU A 296 8.18 21.39 -20.54
C GLU A 296 7.99 21.94 -19.12
N ARG A 297 7.20 21.26 -18.28
CA ARG A 297 6.94 21.64 -16.88
C ARG A 297 7.98 21.10 -15.90
N TYR A 298 8.47 19.88 -16.15
CA TYR A 298 9.38 19.14 -15.30
C TYR A 298 10.54 18.58 -16.16
N PRO A 299 11.66 19.32 -16.25
CA PRO A 299 12.80 18.91 -17.07
C PRO A 299 13.30 17.50 -16.73
N SER A 300 13.70 16.73 -17.74
CA SER A 300 14.20 15.34 -17.65
C SER A 300 13.17 14.27 -17.26
N VAL A 301 11.98 14.64 -16.76
CA VAL A 301 10.96 13.67 -16.33
C VAL A 301 10.25 13.04 -17.52
N GLY A 302 9.82 13.84 -18.51
CA GLY A 302 9.15 13.35 -19.71
C GLY A 302 10.07 12.47 -20.56
N LEU A 303 11.35 12.82 -20.65
CA LEU A 303 12.38 12.06 -21.35
C LEU A 303 12.57 10.68 -20.70
N SER A 304 12.64 10.59 -19.37
CA SER A 304 12.82 9.32 -18.64
C SER A 304 11.65 8.34 -18.85
N MET A 305 10.44 8.86 -19.08
CA MET A 305 9.23 8.06 -19.31
C MET A 305 9.08 7.59 -20.75
N ARG A 306 9.73 8.27 -21.69
CA ARG A 306 9.54 8.05 -23.13
C ARG A 306 9.77 6.59 -23.50
N ASP A 307 10.87 6.01 -23.06
CA ASP A 307 11.26 4.66 -23.44
C ASP A 307 10.35 3.58 -22.79
N ILE A 308 9.61 3.95 -21.72
CA ILE A 308 8.65 3.08 -21.02
C ILE A 308 7.30 3.04 -21.75
N PHE A 309 6.78 4.21 -22.15
CA PHE A 309 5.43 4.32 -22.74
C PHE A 309 5.42 4.35 -24.27
N PHE A 310 6.55 4.65 -24.88
CA PHE A 310 6.71 4.72 -26.32
C PHE A 310 8.06 4.11 -26.75
N PRO A 311 8.20 2.77 -26.71
CA PRO A 311 9.42 2.08 -27.16
C PRO A 311 9.56 2.06 -28.70
N GLY A 312 8.72 2.80 -29.43
CA GLY A 312 8.70 2.85 -30.89
C GLY A 312 9.67 3.88 -31.47
N LYS A 313 9.84 3.84 -32.80
CA LYS A 313 10.60 4.87 -33.51
C LYS A 313 9.83 6.19 -33.50
N LEU A 314 10.51 7.26 -33.17
CA LEU A 314 9.97 8.62 -33.23
C LEU A 314 9.86 9.07 -34.69
N SER A 315 8.86 9.91 -34.96
CA SER A 315 8.82 10.67 -36.21
C SER A 315 9.93 11.73 -36.20
N LEU A 316 10.45 12.10 -37.38
CA LEU A 316 11.43 13.18 -37.53
C LEU A 316 10.97 14.49 -36.84
N MET A 317 9.67 14.79 -36.87
CA MET A 317 9.11 15.97 -36.20
C MET A 317 9.14 15.85 -34.67
N GLU A 318 8.95 14.64 -34.14
CA GLU A 318 8.98 14.37 -32.70
C GLU A 318 10.42 14.41 -32.18
N GLU A 319 11.38 13.89 -32.94
CA GLU A 319 12.82 13.97 -32.63
C GLU A 319 13.29 15.43 -32.56
N GLN A 320 12.96 16.25 -33.55
CA GLN A 320 13.27 17.67 -33.55
C GLN A 320 12.68 18.40 -32.33
N ARG A 321 11.45 18.04 -31.93
CA ARG A 321 10.81 18.62 -30.75
C ARG A 321 11.50 18.20 -29.45
N TRP A 322 11.90 16.94 -29.32
CA TRP A 322 12.69 16.47 -28.17
C TRP A 322 14.06 17.13 -28.09
N ASP A 323 14.74 17.32 -29.23
CA ASP A 323 16.04 17.99 -29.27
C ASP A 323 15.93 19.48 -28.89
N GLY A 324 14.85 20.16 -29.30
CA GLY A 324 14.53 21.50 -28.83
C GLY A 324 14.32 21.59 -27.32
N LEU A 325 13.57 20.64 -26.75
CA LEU A 325 13.34 20.58 -25.29
C LEU A 325 14.63 20.25 -24.52
N ARG A 326 15.50 19.38 -25.04
CA ARG A 326 16.83 19.12 -24.46
C ARG A 326 17.73 20.35 -24.47
N ALA A 327 17.69 21.14 -25.54
CA ALA A 327 18.46 22.37 -25.64
C ALA A 327 17.98 23.43 -24.64
N ALA A 328 16.68 23.45 -24.33
CA ALA A 328 16.07 24.36 -23.35
C ALA A 328 16.30 23.93 -21.89
N ALA A 329 16.48 22.63 -21.63
CA ALA A 329 16.71 22.08 -20.29
C ALA A 329 18.19 22.12 -19.83
N LYS A 330 19.11 22.56 -20.69
CA LYS A 330 20.56 22.64 -20.46
C LYS A 330 20.98 24.04 -20.01
#